data_AF-A0A6P0DV27-F1
#
_entry.id   AF-A0A6P0DV27-F1
#
_cell.length_a   1.000
_cell.length_b   1.000
_cell.length_c   1.000
_cell.angle_alpha   90.00
_cell.angle_beta   90.00
_cell.angle_gamma   90.00
#
_symmetry.space_group_name_H-M   'P 1'
#
loop_
_entity.id
_entity.type
_entity.pdbx_description
1 polymer ?
#
loop_
_entity_poly.entity_id
_entity_poly.type
_entity_poly.pdbx_seq_one_letter_code
_entity_poly.pdbx_strand_id
1 'polypeptide(L)'
;MAAVSNKKQDSLIAALLVAPAVIAFLVIFAYPTWRMVAMSFTNAPLIGPGEWVGLDNYARQLFSPQFQKALLNTLYFIVLTVIPGTSLALFVAMGVNRLTGRIQM
;
A
#
# COMPACT_ATOMS: atom_id res chain seq x y z
N MET A 1 -44.97 2.36 3.51
CA MET A 1 -44.69 0.91 3.49
C MET A 1 -43.22 0.73 3.87
N ALA A 2 -42.93 0.57 5.16
CA ALA A 2 -41.55 0.47 5.64
C ALA A 2 -40.99 -0.89 5.22
N ALA A 3 -39.96 -0.90 4.36
CA ALA A 3 -39.26 -2.11 4.02
C ALA A 3 -38.64 -2.67 5.31
N VAL A 4 -39.09 -3.85 5.73
CA VAL A 4 -38.46 -4.60 6.81
C VAL A 4 -37.09 -5.05 6.28
N SER A 5 -36.08 -4.20 6.46
CA SER A 5 -34.69 -4.51 6.10
C SER A 5 -34.22 -5.65 6.98
N ASN A 6 -34.05 -6.81 6.36
CA ASN A 6 -33.46 -7.97 7.01
C ASN A 6 -31.94 -7.81 6.92
N LYS A 7 -31.33 -7.21 7.95
CA LYS A 7 -29.88 -6.92 8.01
C LYS A 7 -28.98 -8.08 7.58
N LYS A 8 -29.41 -9.34 7.78
CA LYS A 8 -28.67 -10.53 7.33
C LYS A 8 -28.68 -10.71 5.81
N GLN A 9 -29.82 -10.46 5.17
CA GLN A 9 -29.94 -10.54 3.70
C GLN A 9 -29.18 -9.38 3.03
N ASP A 10 -29.29 -8.17 3.58
CA ASP A 10 -28.56 -7.01 3.06
C ASP A 10 -27.04 -7.21 3.16
N SER A 11 -26.55 -7.79 4.27
CA SER A 11 -25.13 -8.11 4.43
C SER A 11 -24.64 -9.19 3.46
N LEU A 12 -25.46 -10.20 3.18
CA LEU A 12 -25.16 -11.25 2.20
C LEU A 12 -25.08 -10.69 0.78
N ILE A 13 -26.02 -9.84 0.40
CA ILE A 13 -26.03 -9.18 -0.91
C ILE A 13 -24.80 -8.27 -1.04
N ALA A 14 -24.48 -7.48 -0.03
CA ALA A 14 -23.27 -6.65 -0.01
C ALA A 14 -22.00 -7.50 -0.14
N ALA A 15 -21.91 -8.62 0.59
CA ALA A 15 -20.77 -9.53 0.49
C ALA A 15 -20.62 -10.14 -0.91
N LEU A 16 -21.72 -10.55 -1.56
CA LEU A 16 -21.69 -11.09 -2.91
C LEU A 16 -21.26 -10.05 -3.97
N LEU A 17 -21.69 -8.79 -3.81
CA LEU A 17 -21.29 -7.71 -4.71
C LEU A 17 -19.80 -7.36 -4.56
N VAL A 18 -19.26 -7.45 -3.34
CA VAL A 18 -17.85 -7.15 -3.06
C VAL A 18 -16.94 -8.36 -3.30
N ALA A 19 -17.48 -9.58 -3.23
CA ALA A 19 -16.75 -10.83 -3.42
C ALA A 19 -15.84 -10.86 -4.66
N PRO A 20 -16.26 -10.50 -5.89
CA PRO A 20 -15.38 -10.56 -7.05
C PRO A 20 -14.15 -9.63 -6.92
N ALA A 21 -14.32 -8.44 -6.36
CA ALA A 21 -13.21 -7.51 -6.11
C ALA A 21 -12.24 -8.08 -5.05
N VAL A 22 -12.77 -8.66 -3.97
CA VAL A 22 -11.96 -9.28 -2.92
C VAL A 22 -11.21 -10.51 -3.45
N ILE A 23 -11.88 -11.37 -4.22
CA ILE A 23 -11.24 -12.54 -4.83
C ILE A 23 -10.12 -12.10 -5.78
N ALA A 24 -10.36 -11.10 -6.63
CA ALA A 24 -9.33 -10.54 -7.51
C ALA A 24 -8.15 -9.99 -6.70
N PHE A 25 -8.42 -9.22 -5.63
CA PHE A 25 -7.38 -8.72 -4.74
C PHE A 25 -6.57 -9.86 -4.11
N LEU A 26 -7.23 -10.89 -3.60
CA LEU A 26 -6.57 -12.01 -2.94
C LEU A 26 -5.69 -12.80 -3.90
N VAL A 27 -6.17 -13.09 -5.11
CA VAL A 27 -5.43 -13.89 -6.10
C VAL A 27 -4.29 -13.10 -6.75
N ILE A 28 -4.54 -11.85 -7.12
CA ILE A 28 -3.60 -11.06 -7.92
C ILE A 28 -2.59 -10.31 -7.04
N PHE A 29 -2.95 -9.95 -5.79
CA PHE A 29 -2.08 -9.18 -4.91
C PHE A 29 -1.68 -9.96 -3.66
N ALA A 30 -2.64 -10.43 -2.86
CA ALA A 30 -2.32 -11.01 -1.56
C ALA A 30 -1.54 -12.32 -1.67
N TYR A 31 -1.96 -13.22 -2.57
CA TYR A 31 -1.29 -14.50 -2.80
C TYR A 31 0.16 -14.34 -3.29
N PRO A 32 0.47 -13.57 -4.36
CA PRO A 32 1.86 -13.38 -4.76
C PRO A 32 2.67 -12.62 -3.72
N THR A 33 2.09 -11.65 -3.00
CA THR A 33 2.79 -10.97 -1.90
C THR A 33 3.18 -11.96 -0.80
N TRP A 34 2.26 -12.82 -0.39
CA TRP A 34 2.56 -13.88 0.59
C TRP A 34 3.66 -14.81 0.10
N ARG A 35 3.61 -15.22 -1.17
CA ARG A 35 4.65 -16.05 -1.80
C ARG A 35 6.01 -15.34 -1.81
N MET A 36 6.06 -14.05 -2.15
CA MET A 36 7.28 -13.25 -2.12
C MET A 36 7.85 -13.12 -0.71
N VAL A 37 6.99 -12.91 0.29
CA VAL A 37 7.39 -12.87 1.70
C VAL A 37 7.91 -14.24 2.14
N ALA A 38 7.26 -15.35 1.78
CA ALA A 38 7.80 -16.68 2.10
C ALA A 38 9.15 -16.92 1.42
N MET A 39 9.30 -16.50 0.16
CA MET A 39 10.56 -16.62 -0.59
C MET A 39 11.69 -15.74 -0.05
N SER A 40 11.40 -14.58 0.56
CA SER A 40 12.45 -13.70 1.10
C SER A 40 13.21 -14.32 2.29
N PHE A 41 12.63 -15.32 2.95
CA PHE A 41 13.30 -16.14 3.97
C PHE A 41 14.09 -17.32 3.39
N THR A 42 14.08 -17.49 2.07
CA THR A 42 14.80 -18.56 1.38
C THR A 42 15.91 -17.97 0.50
N ASN A 43 16.99 -18.72 0.33
CA ASN A 43 17.95 -18.51 -0.74
C ASN A 43 17.39 -19.19 -1.99
N ALA A 44 16.49 -18.50 -2.70
CA ALA A 44 15.81 -19.02 -3.88
C ALA A 44 16.59 -18.69 -5.16
N PRO A 45 17.38 -19.62 -5.73
CA PRO A 45 18.00 -19.40 -7.03
C PRO A 45 16.94 -19.27 -8.13
N LEU A 46 17.31 -18.63 -9.25
CA LEU A 46 16.45 -18.54 -10.45
C LEU A 46 16.01 -19.92 -10.97
N ILE A 47 16.83 -20.95 -10.75
CA ILE A 47 16.57 -22.34 -11.13
C ILE A 47 16.97 -23.24 -9.96
N GLY A 48 16.06 -24.11 -9.52
CA GLY A 48 16.31 -25.10 -8.46
C GLY A 48 15.55 -24.82 -7.15
N PRO A 49 15.53 -25.80 -6.22
CA PRO A 49 14.90 -25.62 -4.92
C PRO A 49 15.69 -24.60 -4.08
N GLY A 50 14.98 -23.65 -3.46
CA GLY A 50 15.57 -22.67 -2.56
C GLY A 50 15.74 -23.22 -1.14
N GLU A 51 16.85 -22.90 -0.50
CA GLU A 51 17.12 -23.30 0.88
C GLU A 51 16.54 -22.28 1.86
N TRP A 52 15.97 -22.73 2.97
CA TRP A 52 15.49 -21.81 4.02
C TRP A 52 16.69 -21.23 4.79
N VAL A 53 16.85 -19.90 4.73
CA VAL A 53 17.96 -19.16 5.37
C VAL A 53 17.49 -18.21 6.46
N GLY A 54 16.18 -18.18 6.75
CA GLY A 54 15.60 -17.32 7.77
C GLY A 54 15.85 -15.84 7.46
N LEU A 55 16.44 -15.10 8.40
CA LEU A 55 16.64 -13.65 8.29
C LEU A 55 17.97 -13.24 7.64
N ASP A 56 18.79 -14.18 7.22
CA ASP A 56 20.14 -13.90 6.72
C ASP A 56 20.14 -12.99 5.48
N ASN A 57 19.16 -13.14 4.58
CA ASN A 57 18.98 -12.24 3.43
C ASN A 57 18.78 -10.77 3.86
N TYR A 58 18.03 -10.54 4.95
CA TYR A 58 17.76 -9.19 5.45
C TYR A 58 19.02 -8.59 6.09
N ALA A 59 19.76 -9.37 6.88
CA ALA A 59 21.02 -8.93 7.47
C ALA A 59 22.01 -8.52 6.36
N ARG A 60 22.22 -9.40 5.37
CA ARG A 60 23.09 -9.11 4.21
C ARG A 60 22.68 -7.83 3.48
N GLN A 61 21.39 -7.63 3.23
CA GLN A 61 20.92 -6.45 2.52
C GLN A 61 21.07 -5.17 3.34
N LEU A 62 20.72 -5.18 4.63
CA LEU A 62 20.80 -4.01 5.52
C LEU A 62 22.23 -3.45 5.68
N PHE A 63 23.22 -4.33 5.69
CA PHE A 63 24.63 -3.94 5.77
C PHE A 63 25.29 -3.67 4.41
N SER A 64 24.56 -3.83 3.29
CA SER A 64 25.12 -3.56 1.97
C SER A 64 25.25 -2.04 1.73
N PRO A 65 26.41 -1.55 1.26
CA PRO A 65 26.59 -0.13 0.92
C PRO A 65 25.60 0.36 -0.15
N GLN A 66 25.21 -0.52 -1.06
CA GLN A 66 24.26 -0.21 -2.14
C GLN A 66 22.86 0.03 -1.58
N PHE A 67 22.39 -0.82 -0.67
CA PHE A 67 21.09 -0.62 -0.02
C PHE A 67 21.06 0.66 0.82
N GLN A 68 22.12 0.92 1.60
CA GLN A 68 22.20 2.13 2.41
C GLN A 68 22.19 3.40 1.56
N LYS A 69 22.94 3.42 0.46
CA LYS A 69 22.89 4.53 -0.51
C LYS A 69 21.51 4.68 -1.14
N ALA A 70 20.89 3.58 -1.58
CA ALA A 70 19.55 3.60 -2.15
C ALA A 70 18.52 4.15 -1.15
N LEU A 71 18.57 3.69 0.11
CA LEU A 71 17.69 4.15 1.18
C LEU A 71 17.85 5.65 1.43
N LEU A 72 19.07 6.15 1.55
CA LEU A 72 19.33 7.59 1.74
C LEU A 72 18.85 8.42 0.54
N ASN A 73 19.08 7.94 -0.69
CA ASN A 73 18.58 8.60 -1.90
C ASN A 73 17.05 8.66 -1.92
N THR A 74 16.36 7.57 -1.55
CA THR A 74 14.90 7.54 -1.47
C THR A 74 14.37 8.48 -0.38
N LEU A 75 14.98 8.49 0.80
CA LEU A 75 14.60 9.41 1.87
C LEU A 75 14.80 10.86 1.46
N TYR A 76 15.95 11.17 0.84
CA TYR A 76 16.23 12.49 0.29
C TYR A 76 15.19 12.90 -0.76
N PHE A 77 14.84 12.00 -1.68
CA PHE A 77 13.80 12.22 -2.67
C PHE A 77 12.43 12.47 -2.04
N ILE A 78 12.04 11.69 -1.03
CA ILE A 78 10.77 11.87 -0.31
C ILE A 78 10.72 13.25 0.34
N VAL A 79 11.80 13.66 1.03
CA VAL A 79 11.88 14.98 1.67
C VAL A 79 11.72 16.09 0.63
N LEU A 80 12.38 15.98 -0.53
CA LEU A 80 12.31 16.99 -1.58
C LEU A 80 10.98 17.03 -2.33
N THR A 81 10.22 15.93 -2.37
CA THR A 81 9.00 15.84 -3.18
C THR A 81 7.74 15.94 -2.34
N VAL A 82 7.65 15.18 -1.26
CA VAL A 82 6.44 15.11 -0.42
C VAL A 82 6.27 16.37 0.39
N ILE A 83 7.33 16.89 1.02
CA ILE A 83 7.20 18.08 1.88
C ILE A 83 6.78 19.31 1.05
N PRO A 84 7.49 19.68 -0.04
CA PRO A 84 7.09 20.83 -0.84
C PRO A 84 5.76 20.61 -1.55
N GLY A 85 5.54 19.41 -2.10
CA GLY A 85 4.29 19.07 -2.79
C GLY A 85 3.07 19.18 -1.89
N THR A 86 3.14 18.62 -0.68
CA THR A 86 2.05 18.69 0.30
C THR A 86 1.88 20.11 0.84
N SER A 87 2.98 20.81 1.13
CA SER A 87 2.92 22.20 1.62
C SER A 87 2.28 23.13 0.61
N LEU A 88 2.63 23.00 -0.68
CA LEU A 88 2.04 23.77 -1.76
C LEU A 88 0.56 23.42 -1.94
N ALA A 89 0.20 22.14 -1.94
CA ALA A 89 -1.18 21.70 -2.06
C ALA A 89 -2.05 22.26 -0.92
N LEU A 90 -1.56 22.21 0.32
CA LEU A 90 -2.24 22.79 1.48
C LEU A 90 -2.34 24.31 1.41
N PHE A 91 -1.28 24.99 0.97
CA PHE A 91 -1.29 26.44 0.78
C PHE A 91 -2.38 26.87 -0.20
N VAL A 92 -2.48 26.18 -1.35
CA VAL A 92 -3.52 26.43 -2.36
C VAL A 92 -4.91 26.09 -1.79
N ALA A 93 -5.07 24.94 -1.13
CA ALA A 93 -6.35 24.53 -0.54
C ALA A 93 -6.87 25.56 0.49
N MET A 94 -5.99 26.11 1.34
CA MET A 94 -6.36 27.18 2.27
C MET A 94 -6.75 28.48 1.55
N GLY A 95 -6.07 28.82 0.46
CA GLY A 95 -6.43 29.97 -0.39
C GLY A 95 -7.83 29.82 -0.98
N VAL A 96 -8.13 28.66 -1.58
CA VAL A 96 -9.44 28.35 -2.16
C VAL A 96 -10.53 28.34 -1.09
N ASN A 97 -10.30 27.69 0.05
CA ASN A 97 -11.28 27.61 1.13
C ASN A 97 -11.73 29.00 1.64
N ARG A 98 -10.78 29.94 1.71
CA ARG A 98 -11.08 31.33 2.10
C ARG A 98 -11.89 32.10 1.03
N LEU A 99 -11.70 31.79 -0.25
CA LEU A 99 -12.43 32.43 -1.35
C LEU A 99 -13.87 31.91 -1.44
N THR A 100 -14.09 30.61 -1.31
CA THR A 100 -15.42 30.02 -1.34
C THR A 100 -16.29 30.51 -0.18
N GLY A 101 -15.72 30.68 1.02
CA GLY A 101 -16.44 31.23 2.18
C GLY A 101 -16.86 32.70 2.02
N ARG A 102 -16.29 33.46 1.08
CA ARG A 102 -16.68 34.85 0.76
C ARG A 102 -17.76 34.95 -0.31
N ILE A 103 -17.96 33.91 -1.13
CA ILE A 103 -18.93 33.90 -2.23
C ILE A 103 -20.29 33.31 -1.79
N GLN A 104 -20.34 32.64 -0.63
CA GLN A 104 -21.56 32.10 -0.03
C GLN A 104 -22.27 33.07 0.95
N MET A 105 -21.74 34.29 1.13
CA MET A 105 -22.46 35.41 1.81
C MET A 105 -23.05 36.33 0.76
#